data_AF-A0A6N7QAR2-F1
#
_entry.id   AF-A0A6N7QAR2-F1
#
_cell.length_a   1.000
_cell.length_b   1.000
_cell.length_c   1.000
_cell.angle_alpha   90.00
_cell.angle_beta   90.00
_cell.angle_gamma   90.00
#
_symmetry.space_group_name_H-M   'P 1'
#
loop_
_entity.id
_entity.type
_entity.pdbx_description
1 polymer ?
#
loop_
_entity_poly.entity_id
_entity_poly.type
_entity_poly.pdbx_seq_one_letter_code
_entity_poly.pdbx_strand_id
1 'polypeptide(L)'
;MAACYTRTMQSADSRDKSRAGRSSSRVRAAAVRGILGIGVVLGMTMAPAPQASAEHRPSRRAWIGVELAPGPAGGGVLAKHVVTSSPARSGGLVDGDVILAVDGVALVKPEQLVARVAIAGPGGSMKLTIRRGAAEREHVVVPVAFPGAEEVLRLDKVGTFAPTWKALERVAGSVPDNIGKLRGRVVVVDFWASWCGPCRAISKDLSKLHAAYGDKGLSIVGLTGEPKAVAEKAATELGMRYPVASDPDDRTAALYGIRSLPTMFVVDKKGVIREVFVGYGPGRGATLEKIVADLIAEPSPSG
;
A
#
# COMPACT_ATOMS: atom_id res chain seq x y z
N MET A 1 -12.78 26.01 3.41
CA MET A 1 -13.87 25.81 2.43
C MET A 1 -14.53 24.49 2.75
N ALA A 2 -15.80 24.54 3.17
CA ALA A 2 -16.54 23.42 3.74
C ALA A 2 -17.31 22.63 2.66
N ALA A 3 -17.43 21.32 2.93
CA ALA A 3 -18.49 20.34 2.59
C ALA A 3 -19.34 20.50 1.31
N CYS A 4 -19.50 19.39 0.57
CA CYS A 4 -20.84 18.96 0.13
C CYS A 4 -20.88 17.47 -0.23
N TYR A 5 -21.70 16.72 0.51
CA TYR A 5 -22.18 15.37 0.22
C TYR A 5 -23.65 15.52 -0.14
N THR A 6 -24.10 15.08 -1.32
CA THR A 6 -25.54 14.93 -1.60
C THR A 6 -25.86 13.59 -2.24
N ARG A 7 -26.72 12.91 -1.46
CA ARG A 7 -27.56 11.75 -1.70
C ARG A 7 -28.56 12.02 -2.84
N THR A 8 -28.79 11.04 -3.70
CA THR A 8 -29.99 10.98 -4.56
C THR A 8 -30.69 9.65 -4.35
N MET A 9 -31.96 9.76 -3.96
CA MET A 9 -32.93 8.68 -3.81
C MET A 9 -34.20 9.17 -4.51
N GLN A 10 -34.72 8.40 -5.47
CA GLN A 10 -36.07 8.53 -6.04
C GLN A 10 -36.41 7.14 -6.59
N SER A 11 -37.14 6.33 -5.84
CA SER A 11 -38.61 6.21 -5.77
C SER A 11 -39.22 5.65 -7.06
N ALA A 12 -39.64 4.39 -7.00
CA ALA A 12 -40.77 3.88 -7.77
C ALA A 12 -41.51 2.90 -6.85
N ASP A 13 -42.61 3.39 -6.27
CA ASP A 13 -43.63 2.59 -5.62
C ASP A 13 -44.89 2.73 -6.48
N SER A 14 -45.50 1.63 -6.86
CA SER A 14 -46.95 1.47 -6.68
C SER A 14 -47.43 0.06 -7.05
N ARG A 15 -48.05 -0.58 -6.04
CA ARG A 15 -49.33 -1.30 -6.08
C ARG A 15 -49.39 -2.63 -6.85
N ASP A 16 -50.11 -3.66 -6.43
CA ASP A 16 -50.97 -4.01 -5.29
C ASP A 16 -51.47 -5.45 -5.59
N LYS A 17 -52.05 -6.11 -4.58
CA LYS A 17 -52.97 -7.27 -4.65
C LYS A 17 -52.41 -8.67 -4.38
N SER A 18 -52.35 -8.95 -3.09
CA SER A 18 -53.27 -9.86 -2.39
C SER A 18 -53.40 -11.35 -2.79
N ARG A 19 -53.42 -12.15 -1.71
CA ARG A 19 -54.31 -13.29 -1.41
C ARG A 19 -53.80 -14.72 -1.64
N ALA A 20 -53.56 -15.34 -0.49
CA ALA A 20 -54.14 -16.63 -0.03
C ALA A 20 -53.74 -17.95 -0.69
N GLY A 21 -53.57 -18.97 0.17
CA GLY A 21 -53.89 -20.35 -0.17
C GLY A 21 -52.91 -21.40 0.34
N ARG A 22 -53.26 -22.06 1.46
CA ARG A 22 -52.67 -23.34 1.89
C ARG A 22 -53.04 -24.47 0.91
N SER A 23 -52.22 -25.53 0.89
CA SER A 23 -52.61 -26.96 0.89
C SER A 23 -51.48 -27.75 0.22
N SER A 24 -50.66 -28.51 0.95
CA SER A 24 -50.85 -29.90 1.36
C SER A 24 -50.85 -30.91 0.20
N SER A 25 -49.90 -31.85 0.24
CA SER A 25 -50.15 -33.28 0.00
C SER A 25 -48.88 -34.08 0.28
N ARG A 26 -48.99 -34.92 1.31
CA ARG A 26 -48.14 -36.11 1.51
C ARG A 26 -48.70 -37.20 0.62
N VAL A 27 -47.88 -37.97 -0.12
CA VAL A 27 -48.16 -39.41 -0.31
C VAL A 27 -46.85 -40.21 -0.29
N ARG A 28 -47.00 -41.35 0.38
CA ARG A 28 -46.10 -42.38 0.86
C ARG A 28 -45.19 -43.06 -0.17
N ALA A 29 -44.08 -43.56 0.40
CA ALA A 29 -43.22 -44.61 -0.11
C ALA A 29 -43.92 -45.98 -0.26
N ALA A 30 -43.41 -46.78 -1.18
CA ALA A 30 -43.53 -48.24 -1.19
C ALA A 30 -42.20 -48.85 -1.66
N ALA A 31 -41.91 -50.03 -1.13
CA ALA A 31 -40.58 -50.59 -0.91
C ALA A 31 -40.13 -51.64 -1.95
N VAL A 32 -38.81 -51.64 -2.19
CA VAL A 32 -37.86 -52.76 -2.20
C VAL A 32 -38.09 -53.98 -3.12
N ARG A 33 -37.07 -54.21 -3.96
CA ARG A 33 -36.32 -55.47 -4.23
C ARG A 33 -35.23 -55.08 -5.23
N GLY A 34 -33.95 -55.40 -5.16
CA GLY A 34 -33.08 -56.23 -4.32
C GLY A 34 -31.72 -56.27 -5.05
N ILE A 35 -30.80 -57.09 -4.55
CA ILE A 35 -29.49 -57.46 -5.12
C ILE A 35 -28.30 -56.64 -4.59
N LEU A 36 -27.54 -57.35 -3.75
CA LEU A 36 -26.21 -57.05 -3.24
C LEU A 36 -25.24 -56.73 -4.39
N GLY A 37 -24.57 -55.60 -4.30
CA GLY A 37 -23.33 -55.31 -5.01
C GLY A 37 -22.31 -54.75 -4.03
N ILE A 38 -21.28 -55.55 -3.71
CA ILE A 38 -20.12 -55.11 -2.94
C ILE A 38 -19.34 -54.14 -3.81
N GLY A 39 -19.56 -52.84 -3.59
CA GLY A 39 -18.78 -51.77 -4.21
C GLY A 39 -17.73 -51.27 -3.22
N VAL A 40 -16.46 -51.63 -3.45
CA VAL A 40 -15.31 -51.01 -2.78
C VAL A 40 -15.26 -49.55 -3.19
N VAL A 41 -15.63 -48.63 -2.28
CA VAL A 41 -15.42 -47.20 -2.48
C VAL A 41 -13.95 -46.91 -2.21
N LEU A 42 -13.14 -46.90 -3.26
CA LEU A 42 -11.78 -46.37 -3.21
C LEU A 42 -11.90 -44.85 -2.97
N GLY A 43 -11.69 -44.41 -1.73
CA GLY A 43 -11.60 -42.99 -1.39
C GLY A 43 -10.39 -42.37 -2.07
N MET A 44 -10.59 -41.68 -3.19
CA MET A 44 -9.60 -40.77 -3.75
C MET A 44 -9.50 -39.56 -2.84
N THR A 45 -8.50 -39.53 -1.97
CA THR A 45 -8.05 -38.29 -1.32
C THR A 45 -7.50 -37.37 -2.40
N MET A 46 -8.29 -36.39 -2.84
CA MET A 46 -7.77 -35.28 -3.61
C MET A 46 -6.86 -34.46 -2.70
N ALA A 47 -5.55 -34.63 -2.88
CA ALA A 47 -4.58 -33.69 -2.34
C ALA A 47 -4.94 -32.30 -2.88
N PRO A 48 -5.03 -31.26 -2.02
CA PRO A 48 -5.24 -29.91 -2.51
C PRO A 48 -4.07 -29.55 -3.43
N ALA A 49 -4.40 -29.06 -4.63
CA ALA A 49 -3.41 -28.58 -5.58
C ALA A 49 -2.50 -27.56 -4.89
N PRO A 50 -1.17 -27.62 -5.08
CA PRO A 50 -0.27 -26.65 -4.50
C PRO A 50 -0.70 -25.27 -4.99
N GLN A 51 -1.07 -24.40 -4.06
CA GLN A 51 -1.28 -22.99 -4.35
C GLN A 51 0.08 -22.43 -4.73
N ALA A 52 0.37 -22.44 -6.03
CA ALA A 52 1.51 -21.75 -6.59
C ALA A 52 1.41 -20.30 -6.13
N SER A 53 2.35 -19.90 -5.27
CA SER A 53 2.54 -18.51 -4.92
C SER A 53 2.71 -17.76 -6.23
N ALA A 54 1.89 -16.73 -6.47
CA ALA A 54 2.01 -15.91 -7.65
C ALA A 54 3.36 -15.20 -7.62
N GLU A 55 4.39 -15.84 -8.16
CA GLU A 55 5.67 -15.21 -8.42
C GLU A 55 5.41 -13.98 -9.27
N HIS A 56 5.95 -12.85 -8.81
CA HIS A 56 5.81 -11.55 -9.45
C HIS A 56 6.42 -11.63 -10.86
N ARG A 57 5.59 -11.90 -11.87
CA ARG A 57 6.03 -11.84 -13.27
C ARG A 57 6.36 -10.38 -13.56
N PRO A 58 7.63 -10.01 -13.82
CA PRO A 58 7.99 -8.63 -14.04
C PRO A 58 7.16 -8.12 -15.22
N SER A 59 6.46 -7.01 -15.01
CA SER A 59 5.63 -6.48 -16.06
C SER A 59 6.53 -6.05 -17.23
N ARG A 60 6.14 -6.35 -18.47
CA ARG A 60 6.86 -5.88 -19.67
C ARG A 60 6.79 -4.35 -19.85
N ARG A 61 6.08 -3.64 -18.97
CA ARG A 61 5.91 -2.20 -19.05
C ARG A 61 7.21 -1.53 -18.64
N ALA A 62 7.79 -0.75 -19.54
CA ALA A 62 8.93 0.09 -19.25
C ALA A 62 8.55 1.20 -18.24
N TRP A 63 9.51 1.58 -17.41
CA TRP A 63 9.33 2.53 -16.32
C TRP A 63 10.61 3.34 -16.10
N ILE A 64 10.43 4.63 -15.86
CA ILE A 64 11.53 5.57 -15.55
C ILE A 64 11.43 6.15 -14.14
N GLY A 65 10.34 5.90 -13.41
CA GLY A 65 10.15 6.38 -12.04
C GLY A 65 9.82 7.85 -11.88
N VAL A 66 8.84 8.31 -12.66
CA VAL A 66 8.27 9.64 -12.52
C VAL A 66 6.75 9.55 -12.38
N GLU A 67 6.19 10.19 -11.35
CA GLU A 67 4.77 10.53 -11.29
C GLU A 67 4.53 11.78 -12.13
N LEU A 68 3.60 11.68 -13.08
CA LEU A 68 3.37 12.70 -14.09
C LEU A 68 2.11 13.51 -13.79
N ALA A 69 2.13 14.78 -14.17
CA ALA A 69 0.97 15.65 -14.23
C ALA A 69 1.03 16.50 -15.51
N PRO A 70 -0.10 17.09 -15.95
CA PRO A 70 -0.08 18.09 -17.02
C PRO A 70 0.89 19.24 -16.70
N GLY A 71 1.63 19.71 -17.70
CA GLY A 71 2.55 20.83 -17.55
C GLY A 71 1.84 22.17 -17.30
N PRO A 72 2.54 23.17 -16.73
CA PRO A 72 1.99 24.50 -16.51
C PRO A 72 1.56 25.15 -17.82
N ALA A 73 0.43 25.86 -17.81
CA ALA A 73 -0.13 26.55 -18.98
C ALA A 73 -0.32 25.64 -20.23
N GLY A 74 -0.44 24.32 -20.03
CA GLY A 74 -0.66 23.34 -21.10
C GLY A 74 0.58 22.96 -21.91
N GLY A 75 1.78 23.39 -21.50
CA GLY A 75 3.04 23.07 -22.17
C GLY A 75 3.86 22.01 -21.43
N GLY A 76 4.24 20.93 -22.12
CA GLY A 76 5.06 19.85 -21.58
C GLY A 76 4.34 18.96 -20.56
N VAL A 77 5.12 18.11 -19.90
CA VAL A 77 4.65 17.17 -18.87
C VAL A 77 5.40 17.45 -17.58
N LEU A 78 4.68 17.72 -16.50
CA LEU A 78 5.28 17.95 -15.19
C LEU A 78 5.73 16.63 -14.57
N ALA A 79 7.00 16.55 -14.19
CA ALA A 79 7.53 15.55 -13.27
C ALA A 79 7.07 15.93 -11.84
N LYS A 80 5.83 15.55 -11.49
CA LYS A 80 5.23 15.89 -10.21
C LYS A 80 6.05 15.33 -9.04
N HIS A 81 6.55 14.11 -9.20
CA HIS A 81 7.47 13.49 -8.26
C HIS A 81 8.40 12.51 -8.97
N VAL A 82 9.69 12.55 -8.67
CA VAL A 82 10.71 11.64 -9.21
C VAL A 82 11.13 10.68 -8.11
N VAL A 83 10.88 9.38 -8.30
CA VAL A 83 11.20 8.34 -7.33
C VAL A 83 12.68 8.36 -6.97
N THR A 84 13.01 8.35 -5.68
CA THR A 84 14.37 8.58 -5.16
C THR A 84 15.44 7.70 -5.81
N SER A 85 15.18 6.41 -6.00
CA SER A 85 16.15 5.47 -6.60
C SER A 85 15.69 4.98 -7.99
N SER A 86 15.29 5.91 -8.86
CA SER A 86 14.75 5.59 -10.19
C SER A 86 15.70 5.93 -11.35
N PRO A 87 15.47 5.37 -12.56
CA PRO A 87 16.21 5.78 -13.74
C PRO A 87 16.11 7.27 -14.07
N ALA A 88 14.94 7.89 -13.85
CA ALA A 88 14.78 9.33 -14.05
C ALA A 88 15.64 10.14 -13.07
N ARG A 89 15.69 9.75 -11.79
CA ARG A 89 16.58 10.40 -10.81
C ARG A 89 18.04 10.27 -11.23
N SER A 90 18.48 9.06 -11.57
CA SER A 90 19.85 8.82 -12.05
C SER A 90 20.18 9.57 -13.33
N GLY A 91 19.19 9.76 -14.20
CA GLY A 91 19.30 10.59 -15.41
C GLY A 91 19.39 12.10 -15.13
N GLY A 92 19.12 12.54 -13.89
CA GLY A 92 19.24 13.95 -13.46
C GLY A 92 17.94 14.72 -13.34
N LEU A 93 16.79 14.04 -13.49
CA LEU A 93 15.48 14.65 -13.28
C LEU A 93 15.21 14.88 -11.79
N VAL A 94 14.48 15.95 -11.50
CA VAL A 94 14.01 16.28 -10.15
C VAL A 94 12.53 16.69 -10.18
N ASP A 95 11.91 16.62 -9.01
CA ASP A 95 10.54 17.09 -8.79
C ASP A 95 10.40 18.54 -9.27
N GLY A 96 9.35 18.82 -10.06
CA GLY A 96 9.09 20.13 -10.63
C GLY A 96 9.66 20.37 -12.04
N ASP A 97 10.50 19.47 -12.56
CA ASP A 97 10.96 19.56 -13.95
C ASP A 97 9.76 19.44 -14.92
N VAL A 98 9.77 20.24 -15.99
CA VAL A 98 8.77 20.13 -17.07
C VAL A 98 9.44 19.46 -18.27
N ILE A 99 9.02 18.24 -18.59
CA ILE A 99 9.52 17.46 -19.71
C ILE A 99 8.86 17.98 -20.99
N LEU A 100 9.66 18.64 -21.83
CA LEU A 100 9.22 19.31 -23.04
C LEU A 100 9.22 18.40 -24.26
N ALA A 101 10.20 17.49 -24.37
CA ALA A 101 10.33 16.62 -25.53
C ALA A 101 11.02 15.29 -25.19
N VAL A 102 10.79 14.31 -26.06
CA VAL A 102 11.51 13.02 -26.09
C VAL A 102 12.09 12.81 -27.48
N ASP A 103 13.40 12.66 -27.57
CA ASP A 103 14.14 12.47 -28.82
C ASP A 103 13.77 13.55 -29.86
N GLY A 104 13.69 14.81 -29.40
CA GLY A 104 13.34 15.97 -30.21
C GLY A 104 11.84 16.13 -30.51
N VAL A 105 10.98 15.19 -30.10
CA VAL A 105 9.53 15.31 -30.31
C VAL A 105 8.85 15.90 -29.10
N ALA A 106 8.19 17.04 -29.30
CA ALA A 106 7.49 17.78 -28.27
C ALA A 106 6.38 16.97 -27.59
N LEU A 107 6.24 17.17 -26.29
CA LEU A 107 5.21 16.62 -25.44
C LEU A 107 4.23 17.71 -25.01
N VAL A 108 2.96 17.36 -24.98
CA VAL A 108 1.84 18.21 -24.53
C VAL A 108 1.08 17.52 -23.40
N LYS A 109 0.96 16.19 -23.43
CA LYS A 109 0.21 15.43 -22.44
C LYS A 109 1.00 14.26 -21.85
N PRO A 110 0.75 13.87 -20.57
CA PRO A 110 1.46 12.78 -19.91
C PRO A 110 1.44 11.45 -20.69
N GLU A 111 0.35 11.14 -21.40
CA GLU A 111 0.19 9.87 -22.12
C GLU A 111 1.22 9.73 -23.25
N GLN A 112 1.66 10.85 -23.84
CA GLN A 112 2.68 10.83 -24.89
C GLN A 112 4.03 10.39 -24.32
N LEU A 113 4.41 10.86 -23.13
CA LEU A 113 5.61 10.39 -22.46
C LEU A 113 5.50 8.91 -22.10
N VAL A 114 4.35 8.47 -21.57
CA VAL A 114 4.11 7.05 -21.25
C VAL A 114 4.26 6.18 -22.50
N ALA A 115 3.70 6.59 -23.64
CA ALA A 115 3.83 5.87 -24.91
C ALA A 115 5.28 5.80 -25.37
N ARG A 116 6.05 6.89 -25.23
CA ARG A 116 7.47 6.91 -25.61
C ARG A 116 8.33 6.02 -24.73
N VAL A 117 8.11 6.03 -23.42
CA VAL A 117 8.78 5.10 -22.50
C VAL A 117 8.46 3.65 -22.87
N ALA A 118 7.20 3.35 -23.21
CA ALA A 118 6.81 2.02 -23.65
C ALA A 118 7.48 1.60 -24.97
N ILE A 119 7.64 2.52 -25.93
CA ILE A 119 8.34 2.27 -27.20
C ILE A 119 9.84 2.02 -26.97
N ALA A 120 10.48 2.81 -26.11
CA ALA A 120 11.89 2.62 -25.77
C ALA A 120 12.14 1.25 -25.12
N GLY A 121 11.20 0.79 -24.29
CA GLY A 121 11.30 -0.51 -23.62
C GLY A 121 12.37 -0.54 -22.52
N PRO A 122 12.40 -1.60 -21.70
CA PRO A 122 13.48 -1.81 -20.72
C PRO A 122 14.84 -1.94 -21.42
N GLY A 123 15.84 -1.20 -20.95
CA GLY A 123 17.19 -1.17 -21.52
C GLY A 123 17.36 -0.29 -22.75
N GLY A 124 16.26 0.24 -23.32
CA GLY A 124 16.31 1.28 -24.34
C GLY A 124 16.86 2.59 -23.79
N SER A 125 17.23 3.52 -24.67
CA SER A 125 17.69 4.86 -24.29
C SER A 125 16.78 5.90 -24.91
N MET A 126 16.45 6.95 -24.16
CA MET A 126 15.67 8.08 -24.63
C MET A 126 16.29 9.38 -24.13
N LYS A 127 16.28 10.42 -24.96
CA LYS A 127 16.76 11.75 -24.59
C LYS A 127 15.57 12.62 -24.22
N LEU A 128 15.51 13.03 -22.96
CA LEU A 128 14.50 13.94 -22.44
C LEU A 128 15.02 15.38 -22.51
N THR A 129 14.28 16.25 -23.19
CA THR A 129 14.47 17.70 -23.04
C THR A 129 13.56 18.16 -21.92
N ILE A 130 14.13 18.74 -20.86
CA ILE A 130 13.39 19.25 -19.72
C ILE A 130 13.61 20.76 -19.57
N ARG A 131 12.72 21.41 -18.83
CA ARG A 131 12.87 22.77 -18.34
C ARG A 131 12.85 22.78 -16.82
N ARG A 132 13.87 23.44 -16.25
CA ARG A 132 14.02 23.71 -14.81
C ARG A 132 14.22 25.20 -14.60
N GLY A 133 13.19 25.89 -14.10
CA GLY A 133 13.16 27.35 -14.09
C GLY A 133 13.20 27.90 -15.52
N ALA A 134 14.19 28.74 -15.82
CA ALA A 134 14.40 29.30 -17.16
C ALA A 134 15.35 28.47 -18.05
N ALA A 135 16.00 27.44 -17.49
CA ALA A 135 17.00 26.66 -18.21
C ALA A 135 16.38 25.39 -18.81
N GLU A 136 16.72 25.11 -20.07
CA GLU A 136 16.47 23.82 -20.71
C GLU A 136 17.70 22.93 -20.60
N ARG A 137 17.47 21.63 -20.42
CA ARG A 137 18.52 20.62 -20.25
C ARG A 137 18.13 19.35 -20.99
N GLU A 138 19.12 18.66 -21.54
CA GLU A 138 18.92 17.33 -22.09
C GLU A 138 19.47 16.28 -21.12
N HIS A 139 18.68 15.25 -20.89
CA HIS A 139 19.02 14.14 -20.01
C HIS A 139 18.73 12.82 -20.71
N VAL A 140 19.72 11.92 -20.73
CA VAL A 140 19.51 10.57 -21.23
C VAL A 140 18.98 9.71 -20.08
N VAL A 141 17.88 9.02 -20.33
CA VAL A 141 17.26 8.11 -19.38
C VAL A 141 17.13 6.73 -20.04
N VAL A 142 17.40 5.70 -19.25
CA VAL A 142 17.28 4.29 -19.67
C VAL A 142 16.12 3.67 -18.89
N PRO A 143 14.96 3.42 -19.51
CA PRO A 143 13.85 2.77 -18.82
C PRO A 143 14.23 1.37 -18.36
N VAL A 144 13.61 0.92 -17.27
CA VAL A 144 13.73 -0.44 -16.75
C VAL A 144 12.37 -1.13 -16.79
N ALA A 145 12.34 -2.44 -16.56
CA ALA A 145 11.07 -3.13 -16.34
C ALA A 145 10.41 -2.58 -15.08
N PHE A 146 9.10 -2.31 -15.14
CA PHE A 146 8.38 -1.79 -13.97
C PHE A 146 8.47 -2.80 -12.81
N PRO A 147 9.00 -2.38 -11.65
CA PRO A 147 9.44 -3.30 -10.61
C PRO A 147 8.30 -3.78 -9.69
N GLY A 148 7.07 -3.34 -9.93
CA GLY A 148 5.92 -3.61 -9.06
C GLY A 148 5.68 -2.52 -8.03
N ALA A 149 4.46 -2.46 -7.48
CA ALA A 149 4.03 -1.36 -6.61
C ALA A 149 4.83 -1.29 -5.29
N GLU A 150 5.09 -2.44 -4.66
CA GLU A 150 5.89 -2.51 -3.43
C GLU A 150 7.32 -2.02 -3.67
N GLU A 151 7.97 -2.50 -4.73
CA GLU A 151 9.34 -2.11 -5.02
C GLU A 151 9.46 -0.65 -5.47
N VAL A 152 8.48 -0.10 -6.18
CA VAL A 152 8.45 1.36 -6.45
C VAL A 152 8.44 2.16 -5.14
N LEU A 153 7.63 1.74 -4.16
CA LEU A 153 7.59 2.44 -2.88
C LEU A 153 8.89 2.27 -2.09
N ARG A 154 9.53 1.09 -2.16
CA ARG A 154 10.84 0.85 -1.56
C ARG A 154 11.93 1.71 -2.20
N LEU A 155 12.02 1.74 -3.52
CA LEU A 155 12.95 2.59 -4.28
C LEU A 155 12.78 4.07 -3.96
N ASP A 156 11.56 4.49 -3.62
CA ASP A 156 11.30 5.87 -3.24
C ASP A 156 11.66 6.19 -1.79
N LYS A 157 11.34 5.29 -0.85
CA LYS A 157 11.37 5.59 0.58
C LYS A 157 12.58 5.04 1.32
N VAL A 158 13.11 3.88 0.95
CA VAL A 158 14.26 3.28 1.66
C VAL A 158 15.49 4.17 1.52
N GLY A 159 16.18 4.40 2.64
CA GLY A 159 17.32 5.31 2.72
C GLY A 159 16.94 6.79 2.95
N THR A 160 15.66 7.14 2.89
CA THR A 160 15.19 8.50 3.20
C THR A 160 14.78 8.64 4.67
N PHE A 161 14.75 9.87 5.17
CA PHE A 161 14.16 10.12 6.49
C PHE A 161 12.65 9.89 6.45
N ALA A 162 12.15 9.19 7.46
CA ALA A 162 10.72 8.94 7.61
C ALA A 162 9.95 10.26 7.70
N PRO A 163 8.93 10.50 6.83
CA PRO A 163 8.13 11.70 6.88
C PRO A 163 7.51 11.92 8.27
N THR A 164 7.48 13.17 8.71
CA THR A 164 6.87 13.52 9.99
C THR A 164 5.36 13.69 9.85
N TRP A 165 4.62 13.40 10.92
CA TRP A 165 3.19 13.71 11.04
C TRP A 165 2.97 14.98 11.86
N LYS A 166 1.80 15.58 11.65
CA LYS A 166 1.30 16.71 12.43
C LYS A 166 -0.13 16.43 12.85
N ALA A 167 -0.48 16.78 14.09
CA ALA A 167 -1.86 16.80 14.57
C ALA A 167 -2.63 15.48 14.37
N LEU A 168 -2.11 14.39 14.94
CA LEU A 168 -2.82 13.11 15.00
C LEU A 168 -3.86 13.11 16.13
N GLU A 169 -5.01 12.50 15.88
CA GLU A 169 -5.99 12.22 16.93
C GLU A 169 -5.63 10.93 17.66
N ARG A 170 -5.33 11.03 18.96
CA ARG A 170 -5.02 9.85 19.79
C ARG A 170 -6.23 8.91 19.86
N VAL A 171 -6.02 7.65 19.48
CA VAL A 171 -6.99 6.53 19.56
C VAL A 171 -6.67 5.61 20.74
N ALA A 172 -5.44 5.10 20.83
CA ALA A 172 -5.02 4.20 21.90
C ALA A 172 -3.53 4.40 22.25
N GLY A 173 -3.15 4.12 23.49
CA GLY A 173 -1.77 4.27 23.97
C GLY A 173 -1.26 5.72 23.95
N SER A 174 0.04 5.89 24.20
CA SER A 174 0.69 7.20 24.15
C SER A 174 1.23 7.44 22.74
N VAL A 175 0.48 8.19 21.92
CA VAL A 175 0.88 8.57 20.56
C VAL A 175 1.86 9.75 20.65
N PRO A 176 3.07 9.64 20.06
CA PRO A 176 4.00 10.76 20.04
C PRO A 176 3.52 11.87 19.08
N ASP A 177 3.73 13.13 19.48
CA ASP A 177 3.35 14.31 18.69
C ASP A 177 3.91 14.32 17.27
N ASN A 178 5.11 13.74 17.10
CA ASN A 178 5.77 13.55 15.82
C ASN A 178 6.79 12.40 15.90
N ILE A 179 7.18 11.84 14.74
CA ILE A 179 8.16 10.75 14.66
C ILE A 179 9.54 11.12 15.21
N GLY A 180 9.89 12.41 15.23
CA GLY A 180 11.15 12.90 15.79
C GLY A 180 11.29 12.61 17.29
N LYS A 181 10.18 12.52 18.02
CA LYS A 181 10.16 12.11 19.44
C LYS A 181 10.54 10.64 19.66
N LEU A 182 10.62 9.85 18.60
CA LEU A 182 11.03 8.45 18.64
C LEU A 182 12.49 8.22 18.19
N ARG A 183 13.28 9.28 17.96
CA ARG A 183 14.73 9.14 17.69
C ARG A 183 15.41 8.33 18.80
N GLY A 184 16.36 7.48 18.42
CA GLY A 184 17.00 6.51 19.32
C GLY A 184 16.25 5.18 19.44
N ARG A 185 15.03 5.08 18.90
CA ARG A 185 14.22 3.85 18.85
C ARG A 185 14.06 3.36 17.42
N VAL A 186 13.93 2.06 17.24
CA VAL A 186 13.41 1.49 16.00
C VAL A 186 11.91 1.73 15.98
N VAL A 187 11.36 2.19 14.86
CA VAL A 187 9.93 2.51 14.73
C VAL A 187 9.31 1.69 13.62
N VAL A 188 8.20 1.02 13.90
CA VAL A 188 7.30 0.47 12.88
C VAL A 188 6.10 1.40 12.75
N VAL A 189 5.93 2.00 11.58
CA VAL A 189 4.73 2.78 11.25
C VAL A 189 3.79 1.85 10.47
N ASP A 190 2.63 1.55 11.03
CA ASP A 190 1.63 0.63 10.46
C ASP A 190 0.41 1.41 9.95
N PHE A 191 0.26 1.50 8.63
CA PHE A 191 -0.94 2.06 8.02
C PHE A 191 -2.00 0.97 7.87
N TRP A 192 -3.16 1.17 8.49
CA TRP A 192 -4.20 0.15 8.61
C TRP A 192 -5.61 0.75 8.49
N ALA A 193 -6.61 -0.13 8.40
CA ALA A 193 -8.03 0.23 8.49
C ALA A 193 -8.85 -0.91 9.11
N SER A 194 -9.96 -0.57 9.75
CA SER A 194 -10.85 -1.49 10.46
C SER A 194 -11.52 -2.51 9.54
N TRP A 195 -11.75 -2.16 8.27
CA TRP A 195 -12.34 -3.04 7.25
C TRP A 195 -11.30 -3.91 6.52
N CYS A 196 -10.00 -3.65 6.72
CA CYS A 196 -8.93 -4.35 6.03
C CYS A 196 -8.62 -5.71 6.68
N GLY A 197 -9.04 -6.80 6.03
CA GLY A 197 -8.83 -8.17 6.51
C GLY A 197 -7.36 -8.50 6.86
N PRO A 198 -6.39 -8.27 5.96
CA PRO A 198 -4.98 -8.49 6.27
C PRO A 198 -4.44 -7.61 7.41
N CYS A 199 -4.96 -6.39 7.58
CA CYS A 199 -4.61 -5.52 8.70
C CYS A 199 -5.07 -6.10 10.05
N ARG A 200 -6.28 -6.65 10.08
CA ARG A 200 -6.78 -7.37 11.26
C ARG A 200 -5.89 -8.56 11.60
N ALA A 201 -5.45 -9.32 10.60
CA ALA A 201 -4.59 -10.49 10.80
C ALA A 201 -3.22 -10.12 11.40
N ILE A 202 -2.59 -9.04 10.92
CA ILE A 202 -1.26 -8.64 11.40
C ILE A 202 -1.29 -7.92 12.76
N SER A 203 -2.40 -7.24 13.11
CA SER A 203 -2.51 -6.44 14.34
C SER A 203 -2.10 -7.18 15.62
N LYS A 204 -2.41 -8.48 15.70
CA LYS A 204 -2.07 -9.36 16.82
C LYS A 204 -0.58 -9.68 16.86
N ASP A 205 0.05 -9.84 15.71
CA ASP A 205 1.50 -10.10 15.60
C ASP A 205 2.30 -8.82 15.89
N LEU A 206 1.85 -7.66 15.44
CA LEU A 206 2.43 -6.37 15.86
C LEU A 206 2.32 -6.15 17.36
N SER A 207 1.20 -6.55 17.98
CA SER A 207 1.04 -6.46 19.44
C SER A 207 2.02 -7.38 20.19
N LYS A 208 2.27 -8.60 19.70
CA LYS A 208 3.30 -9.50 20.26
C LYS A 208 4.69 -8.91 20.07
N LEU A 209 4.98 -8.38 18.88
CA LEU A 209 6.26 -7.77 18.56
C LEU A 209 6.55 -6.57 19.47
N HIS A 210 5.54 -5.70 19.67
CA HIS A 210 5.64 -4.58 20.60
C HIS A 210 5.89 -5.03 22.04
N ALA A 211 5.20 -6.08 22.50
CA ALA A 211 5.45 -6.64 23.84
C ALA A 211 6.86 -7.23 23.98
N ALA A 212 7.40 -7.87 22.94
CA ALA A 212 8.71 -8.54 22.98
C ALA A 212 9.91 -7.58 22.89
N TYR A 213 9.74 -6.44 22.19
CA TYR A 213 10.84 -5.52 21.88
C TYR A 213 10.60 -4.07 22.33
N GLY A 214 9.43 -3.72 22.87
CA GLY A 214 9.10 -2.37 23.33
C GLY A 214 10.13 -1.83 24.33
N ASP A 215 10.44 -2.61 25.36
CA ASP A 215 11.45 -2.22 26.36
C ASP A 215 12.89 -2.28 25.81
N LYS A 216 13.09 -2.97 24.69
CA LYS A 216 14.39 -3.10 24.00
C LYS A 216 14.63 -2.01 22.96
N GLY A 217 13.74 -1.02 22.86
CA GLY A 217 13.91 0.12 21.95
C GLY A 217 13.07 0.07 20.69
N LEU A 218 12.03 -0.79 20.61
CA LEU A 218 11.01 -0.72 19.56
C LEU A 218 9.89 0.27 19.95
N SER A 219 9.37 1.01 18.98
CA SER A 219 8.07 1.67 19.03
C SER A 219 7.25 1.24 17.82
N ILE A 220 5.95 1.00 18.01
CA ILE A 220 5.02 0.77 16.90
C ILE A 220 3.96 1.87 16.97
N VAL A 221 3.62 2.47 15.83
CA VAL A 221 2.54 3.46 15.73
C VAL A 221 1.60 3.04 14.60
N GLY A 222 0.38 2.68 14.96
CA GLY A 222 -0.70 2.40 14.01
C GLY A 222 -1.40 3.68 13.58
N LEU A 223 -1.51 3.93 12.28
CA LEU A 223 -2.16 5.10 11.69
C LEU A 223 -3.31 4.67 10.77
N THR A 224 -4.46 5.30 10.94
CA THR A 224 -5.65 5.10 10.08
C THR A 224 -6.26 6.43 9.66
N GLY A 225 -6.79 6.50 8.44
CA GLY A 225 -7.60 7.63 7.98
C GLY A 225 -9.05 7.59 8.50
N GLU A 226 -9.44 6.54 9.21
CA GLU A 226 -10.80 6.41 9.72
C GLU A 226 -11.07 7.38 10.89
N PRO A 227 -12.32 7.85 11.05
CA PRO A 227 -12.70 8.67 12.20
C PRO A 227 -12.33 7.99 13.52
N LYS A 228 -11.84 8.78 14.47
CA LYS A 228 -11.36 8.28 15.78
C LYS A 228 -12.30 7.28 16.45
N ALA A 229 -13.61 7.54 16.49
CA ALA A 229 -14.57 6.65 17.13
C ALA A 229 -14.63 5.24 16.47
N VAL A 230 -14.46 5.17 15.14
CA VAL A 230 -14.37 3.90 14.41
C VAL A 230 -13.07 3.18 14.75
N ALA A 231 -11.96 3.92 14.73
CA ALA A 231 -10.64 3.42 15.05
C ALA A 231 -10.54 2.89 16.49
N GLU A 232 -11.11 3.60 17.48
CA GLU A 232 -11.13 3.20 18.90
C GLU A 232 -11.84 1.86 19.09
N LYS A 233 -13.02 1.71 18.48
CA LYS A 233 -13.79 0.46 18.52
C LYS A 233 -12.98 -0.69 17.92
N ALA A 234 -12.43 -0.48 16.71
CA ALA A 234 -11.67 -1.51 16.01
C ALA A 234 -10.38 -1.88 16.74
N ALA A 235 -9.63 -0.90 17.26
CA ALA A 235 -8.39 -1.15 18.01
C ALA A 235 -8.66 -1.96 19.29
N THR A 236 -9.79 -1.70 19.96
CA THR A 236 -10.24 -2.47 21.12
C THR A 236 -10.61 -3.91 20.74
N GLU A 237 -11.41 -4.10 19.69
CA GLU A 237 -11.83 -5.42 19.20
C GLU A 237 -10.63 -6.28 18.76
N LEU A 238 -9.62 -5.66 18.14
CA LEU A 238 -8.40 -6.32 17.70
C LEU A 238 -7.39 -6.54 18.83
N GLY A 239 -7.61 -5.92 20.00
CA GLY A 239 -6.69 -5.98 21.12
C GLY A 239 -5.32 -5.38 20.80
N MET A 240 -5.29 -4.27 20.07
CA MET A 240 -4.04 -3.58 19.71
C MET A 240 -3.34 -3.06 20.98
N ARG A 241 -2.10 -3.47 21.20
CA ARG A 241 -1.30 -3.13 22.40
C ARG A 241 -0.14 -2.17 22.12
N TYR A 242 -0.29 -1.31 21.14
CA TYR A 242 0.68 -0.28 20.76
C TYR A 242 -0.05 1.04 20.48
N PRO A 243 0.64 2.18 20.46
CA PRO A 243 0.04 3.46 20.10
C PRO A 243 -0.73 3.42 18.76
N VAL A 244 -1.96 3.93 18.78
CA VAL A 244 -2.83 4.06 17.60
C VAL A 244 -3.31 5.50 17.51
N ALA A 245 -3.30 6.04 16.29
CA ALA A 245 -3.81 7.37 15.99
C ALA A 245 -4.67 7.37 14.72
N SER A 246 -5.58 8.33 14.67
CA SER A 246 -6.36 8.68 13.49
C SER A 246 -5.79 9.94 12.84
N ASP A 247 -5.73 9.95 11.51
CA ASP A 247 -5.42 11.10 10.66
C ASP A 247 -6.51 11.23 9.58
N PRO A 248 -7.67 11.82 9.91
CA PRO A 248 -8.87 11.78 9.08
C PRO A 248 -8.72 12.37 7.66
N ASP A 249 -7.70 13.21 7.46
CA ASP A 249 -7.40 13.85 6.18
C ASP A 249 -6.39 13.04 5.33
N ASP A 250 -5.94 11.88 5.82
CA ASP A 250 -4.92 11.03 5.20
C ASP A 250 -3.61 11.76 4.88
N ARG A 251 -3.30 12.85 5.59
CA ARG A 251 -2.13 13.70 5.31
C ARG A 251 -0.83 12.91 5.47
N THR A 252 -0.73 12.14 6.52
CA THR A 252 0.44 11.30 6.82
C THR A 252 0.53 10.15 5.82
N ALA A 253 -0.59 9.49 5.50
CA ALA A 253 -0.63 8.44 4.49
C ALA A 253 -0.17 8.96 3.12
N ALA A 254 -0.57 10.17 2.73
CA ALA A 254 -0.13 10.82 1.50
C ALA A 254 1.39 11.10 1.50
N LEU A 255 1.96 11.58 2.60
CA LEU A 255 3.41 11.82 2.72
C LEU A 255 4.23 10.54 2.59
N TYR A 256 3.71 9.43 3.10
CA TYR A 256 4.33 8.11 2.97
C TYR A 256 4.03 7.43 1.62
N GLY A 257 3.18 8.02 0.76
CA GLY A 257 2.84 7.47 -0.55
C GLY A 257 1.94 6.24 -0.49
N ILE A 258 1.10 6.12 0.55
CA ILE A 258 0.23 4.96 0.77
C ILE A 258 -0.85 4.86 -0.30
N ARG A 259 -0.94 3.68 -0.93
CA ARG A 259 -1.98 3.35 -1.93
C ARG A 259 -2.66 2.01 -1.66
N SER A 260 -2.22 1.29 -0.64
CA SER A 260 -2.64 -0.07 -0.32
C SER A 260 -2.44 -0.35 1.16
N LEU A 261 -3.30 -1.20 1.73
CA LEU A 261 -3.27 -1.56 3.15
C LEU A 261 -3.15 -3.08 3.35
N PRO A 262 -2.51 -3.53 4.44
CA PRO A 262 -1.64 -2.72 5.29
C PRO A 262 -0.40 -2.27 4.51
N THR A 263 0.20 -1.16 4.91
CA THR A 263 1.57 -0.82 4.51
C THR A 263 2.34 -0.47 5.77
N MET A 264 3.52 -1.08 5.94
CA MET A 264 4.37 -0.82 7.10
C MET A 264 5.73 -0.28 6.69
N PHE A 265 6.24 0.67 7.47
CA PHE A 265 7.60 1.17 7.34
C PHE A 265 8.40 0.80 8.58
N VAL A 266 9.59 0.24 8.39
CA VAL A 266 10.55 0.04 9.48
C VAL A 266 11.60 1.12 9.40
N VAL A 267 11.70 1.89 10.48
CA VAL A 267 12.54 3.07 10.60
C VAL A 267 13.60 2.79 11.66
N ASP A 268 14.87 3.07 11.36
CA ASP A 268 15.95 2.88 12.32
C ASP A 268 16.01 3.99 13.38
N LYS A 269 16.97 3.85 14.31
CA LYS A 269 17.20 4.78 15.42
C LYS A 269 17.56 6.20 14.95
N LYS A 270 18.06 6.37 13.73
CA LYS A 270 18.38 7.67 13.11
C LYS A 270 17.16 8.30 12.44
N GLY A 271 16.06 7.54 12.31
CA GLY A 271 14.87 7.98 11.61
C GLY A 271 14.88 7.71 10.12
N VAL A 272 15.77 6.86 9.64
CA VAL A 272 15.86 6.49 8.23
C VAL A 272 15.00 5.27 7.98
N ILE A 273 14.19 5.29 6.92
CA ILE A 273 13.40 4.14 6.49
C ILE A 273 14.36 3.07 5.97
N ARG A 274 14.30 1.88 6.54
CA ARG A 274 15.15 0.73 6.18
C ARG A 274 14.42 -0.33 5.41
N GLU A 275 13.09 -0.41 5.57
CA GLU A 275 12.26 -1.42 4.94
C GLU A 275 10.82 -0.93 4.78
N VAL A 276 10.13 -1.41 3.75
CA VAL A 276 8.72 -1.14 3.46
C VAL A 276 8.01 -2.44 3.10
N PHE A 277 6.95 -2.78 3.83
CA PHE A 277 6.10 -3.92 3.54
C PHE A 277 4.77 -3.45 2.97
N VAL A 278 4.36 -3.97 1.81
CA VAL A 278 3.00 -3.78 1.28
C VAL A 278 2.24 -5.09 1.38
N GLY A 279 1.09 -5.06 2.06
CA GLY A 279 0.28 -6.24 2.36
C GLY A 279 0.84 -7.10 3.50
N TYR A 280 0.14 -8.20 3.78
CA TYR A 280 0.53 -9.19 4.80
C TYR A 280 0.25 -10.61 4.31
N GLY A 281 1.10 -11.56 4.69
CA GLY A 281 1.02 -12.95 4.25
C GLY A 281 2.05 -13.84 4.95
N PRO A 282 2.11 -15.14 4.59
CA PRO A 282 3.01 -16.12 5.21
C PRO A 282 4.47 -15.64 5.25
N GLY A 283 5.14 -15.86 6.38
CA GLY A 283 6.56 -15.51 6.56
C GLY A 283 6.85 -14.02 6.78
N ARG A 284 5.97 -13.10 6.34
CA ARG A 284 6.23 -11.65 6.44
C ARG A 284 6.36 -11.17 7.89
N GLY A 285 5.63 -11.76 8.84
CA GLY A 285 5.77 -11.45 10.27
C GLY A 285 7.14 -11.81 10.83
N ALA A 286 7.69 -12.97 10.46
CA ALA A 286 9.02 -13.39 10.88
C ALA A 286 10.12 -12.51 10.24
N THR A 287 9.95 -12.13 8.97
CA THR A 287 10.85 -11.17 8.31
C THR A 287 10.84 -9.81 9.01
N LEU A 288 9.66 -9.30 9.35
CA LEU A 288 9.53 -8.04 10.10
C LEU A 288 10.23 -8.11 11.45
N GLU A 289 9.99 -9.18 12.22
CA GLU A 289 10.65 -9.38 13.51
C GLU A 289 12.18 -9.43 13.38
N LYS A 290 12.70 -10.18 12.39
CA LYS A 290 14.15 -10.26 12.15
C LYS A 290 14.74 -8.88 11.88
N ILE A 291 14.13 -8.09 11.00
CA ILE A 291 14.63 -6.75 10.66
C ILE A 291 14.59 -5.85 11.89
N VAL A 292 13.51 -5.89 12.67
CA VAL A 292 13.41 -5.13 13.92
C VAL A 292 14.51 -5.52 14.90
N ALA A 293 14.77 -6.82 15.10
CA ALA A 293 15.82 -7.30 15.98
C ALA A 293 17.21 -6.86 15.52
N ASP A 294 17.49 -6.95 14.21
CA ASP A 294 18.75 -6.50 13.61
C ASP A 294 18.97 -4.99 13.84
N LEU A 295 17.95 -4.17 13.60
CA LEU A 295 18.02 -2.71 13.80
C LEU A 295 18.11 -2.30 15.28
N ILE A 296 17.54 -3.08 16.19
CA ILE A 296 17.70 -2.86 17.63
C ILE A 296 19.15 -3.13 18.06
N ALA A 297 19.80 -4.13 17.46
CA ALA A 297 21.19 -4.47 17.74
C ALA A 297 22.19 -3.47 17.15
N GLU A 298 21.81 -2.69 16.12
CA GLU A 298 22.66 -1.62 15.58
C GLU A 298 23.03 -0.58 16.67
N PRO A 299 24.25 -0.02 16.67
CA PRO A 299 24.66 1.01 17.62
C PRO A 299 23.71 2.22 17.58
N SER A 300 23.42 2.80 18.74
CA SER A 300 22.67 4.05 18.80
C SER A 300 23.44 5.17 18.09
N PRO A 301 22.74 6.16 17.49
CA PRO A 301 23.42 7.31 16.90
C PRO A 301 24.24 8.01 17.99
N SER A 302 25.53 8.27 17.73
CA SER A 302 26.31 9.18 18.55
C SER A 302 25.64 10.56 18.49
N GLY A 303 25.22 11.07 19.65
CA GLY A 303 24.54 12.36 19.80
C GLY A 303 25.42 13.55 19.47
#